data_AF-A0A7C4CW93-F1
#
_entry.id   AF-A0A7C4CW93-F1
#
_cell.length_a   1.000
_cell.length_b   1.000
_cell.length_c   1.000
_cell.angle_alpha   90.00
_cell.angle_beta   90.00
_cell.angle_gamma   90.00
#
_symmetry.space_group_name_H-M   'P 1'
#
loop_
_entity.id
_entity.type
_entity.pdbx_description
1 polymer ?
#
loop_
_entity_poly.entity_id
_entity_poly.type
_entity_poly.pdbx_seq_one_letter_code
_entity_poly.pdbx_strand_id
1 'polypeptide(L)'
;MPEEIWFYLTIIFGVTMVALITLLLIERERRRGLEGGVKNTIATEKILSSGRSVPENVIGEVKGRLRVLDVEREILSYALRRLYEAQAEGKITPEEREALAKKYREDLERVREEMTRGESIIALNELERMREEFIKTFSERLDMINRRIEELKLMAGLKTIEHAVKPVKEETKIEGVGEQTSARQEQAEREPAPPAQRRRRETVKPKAVEGSEVKGEAEEKTVEPIERGEADRSIEKIVAEIEKVLSRLNQIEVEE
;
A
#
# COMPACT_ATOMS: atom_id res chain seq x y z
N MET A 1 5.58 -39.99 -57.15
CA MET A 1 4.96 -40.48 -55.90
C MET A 1 5.54 -39.85 -54.61
N PRO A 2 6.83 -39.46 -54.46
CA PRO A 2 7.31 -38.90 -53.19
C PRO A 2 7.11 -37.38 -53.02
N GLU A 3 7.02 -36.58 -54.10
CA GLU A 3 6.99 -35.11 -53.97
C GLU A 3 5.63 -34.54 -53.52
N GLU A 4 4.52 -35.18 -53.91
CA GLU A 4 3.18 -34.78 -53.48
C GLU A 4 2.99 -34.94 -51.96
N ILE A 5 3.63 -35.96 -51.37
CA ILE A 5 3.56 -36.25 -49.93
C ILE A 5 4.19 -35.12 -49.11
N TRP A 6 5.32 -34.58 -49.58
CA TRP A 6 5.98 -33.44 -48.93
C TRP A 6 5.14 -32.17 -49.00
N PHE A 7 4.43 -31.95 -50.10
CA PHE A 7 3.53 -30.80 -50.25
C PHE A 7 2.32 -30.87 -49.31
N TYR A 8 1.73 -32.05 -49.13
CA TYR A 8 0.66 -32.23 -48.13
C TYR A 8 1.18 -32.07 -46.70
N LEU A 9 2.41 -32.53 -46.42
CA LEU A 9 3.03 -32.41 -45.09
C LEU A 9 3.23 -30.94 -44.68
N THR A 10 3.66 -30.08 -45.60
CA THR A 10 3.86 -28.65 -45.32
C THR A 10 2.55 -27.90 -45.10
N ILE A 11 1.49 -28.26 -45.85
CA ILE A 11 0.15 -27.69 -45.66
C ILE A 11 -0.41 -28.07 -44.28
N ILE A 12 -0.30 -29.34 -43.88
CA ILE A 12 -0.77 -29.81 -42.57
C ILE A 12 0.01 -29.12 -41.44
N PHE A 13 1.33 -28.98 -41.59
CA PHE A 13 2.15 -28.28 -40.61
C PHE A 13 1.77 -26.79 -40.51
N GLY A 14 1.48 -26.12 -41.63
CA GLY A 14 1.02 -24.74 -41.66
C GLY A 14 -0.31 -24.55 -40.92
N VAL A 15 -1.30 -25.42 -41.18
CA VAL A 15 -2.62 -25.34 -40.54
C VAL A 15 -2.53 -25.61 -39.03
N THR A 16 -1.70 -26.57 -38.61
CA THR A 16 -1.50 -26.87 -37.18
C THR A 16 -0.77 -25.76 -36.43
N MET A 17 0.19 -25.08 -37.07
CA MET A 17 0.87 -23.92 -36.49
C MET A 17 -0.10 -22.74 -36.29
N VAL A 18 -0.93 -22.44 -37.29
CA VAL A 18 -1.95 -21.38 -37.18
C VAL A 18 -2.97 -21.71 -36.09
N ALA A 19 -3.42 -22.98 -36.00
CA ALA A 19 -4.33 -23.42 -34.95
C ALA A 19 -3.72 -23.33 -33.54
N LEU A 20 -2.42 -23.62 -33.39
CA LEU A 20 -1.71 -23.44 -32.11
C LEU A 20 -1.57 -21.97 -31.73
N ILE A 21 -1.30 -21.09 -32.70
CA ILE A 21 -1.20 -19.64 -32.46
C ILE A 21 -2.56 -19.07 -32.05
N THR A 22 -3.65 -19.45 -32.72
CA THR A 22 -5.00 -18.99 -32.33
C THR A 22 -5.40 -19.52 -30.96
N LEU A 23 -5.05 -20.77 -30.64
CA LEU A 23 -5.27 -21.34 -29.30
C LEU A 23 -4.47 -20.57 -28.23
N LEU A 24 -3.20 -20.23 -28.52
CA LEU A 24 -2.36 -19.44 -27.61
C LEU A 24 -2.87 -18.01 -27.40
N LEU A 25 -3.45 -17.38 -28.44
CA LEU A 25 -4.05 -16.05 -28.31
C LEU A 25 -5.30 -16.09 -27.42
N ILE A 26 -6.17 -17.09 -27.61
CA ILE A 26 -7.38 -17.28 -26.79
C ILE A 26 -7.02 -17.63 -25.34
N GLU A 27 -5.99 -18.46 -25.13
CA GLU A 27 -5.55 -18.83 -23.78
C GLU A 27 -4.90 -17.64 -23.05
N ARG A 28 -4.19 -16.78 -23.78
CA ARG A 28 -3.64 -15.53 -23.24
C ARG A 28 -4.73 -14.54 -22.83
N GLU A 29 -5.82 -14.47 -23.58
CA GLU A 29 -6.96 -13.60 -23.28
C GLU A 29 -7.78 -14.10 -22.08
N ARG A 30 -7.99 -15.42 -21.96
CA ARG A 30 -8.61 -16.03 -20.77
C ARG A 30 -7.80 -15.78 -19.48
N ARG A 31 -6.47 -15.84 -19.55
CA ARG A 31 -5.61 -15.55 -18.39
C ARG A 31 -5.69 -14.08 -17.97
N ARG A 32 -5.81 -13.14 -18.92
CA ARG A 32 -6.01 -11.70 -18.62
C ARG A 32 -7.37 -11.43 -17.95
N GLY A 33 -8.43 -12.13 -18.33
CA GLY A 33 -9.75 -12.02 -17.69
C GLY A 33 -9.77 -12.48 -16.23
N LEU A 34 -9.04 -13.54 -15.90
CA LEU A 34 -8.89 -14.05 -14.53
C LEU A 34 -8.05 -13.12 -13.65
N GLU A 35 -6.97 -12.54 -14.19
CA GLU A 35 -6.15 -11.57 -13.48
C GLU A 35 -6.89 -10.25 -13.17
N GLY A 36 -7.84 -9.85 -14.01
CA GLY A 36 -8.68 -8.67 -13.77
C GLY A 36 -9.67 -8.84 -12.61
N GLY A 37 -10.29 -10.01 -12.50
CA GLY A 37 -11.24 -10.32 -11.41
C GLY A 37 -10.57 -10.39 -10.04
N VAL A 38 -9.37 -10.98 -9.96
CA VAL A 38 -8.61 -11.11 -8.71
C VAL A 38 -8.08 -9.75 -8.20
N LYS A 39 -7.72 -8.82 -9.10
CA LYS A 39 -7.31 -7.47 -8.71
C LYS A 39 -8.46 -6.68 -8.07
N ASN A 40 -9.68 -6.84 -8.58
CA ASN A 40 -10.84 -6.11 -8.07
C ASN A 40 -11.30 -6.62 -6.70
N THR A 41 -11.23 -7.94 -6.45
CA THR A 41 -11.60 -8.54 -5.15
C THR A 41 -10.56 -8.23 -4.06
N ILE A 42 -9.26 -8.30 -4.38
CA ILE A 42 -8.20 -7.94 -3.43
C ILE A 42 -8.26 -6.44 -3.07
N ALA A 43 -8.61 -5.57 -4.03
CA ALA A 43 -8.79 -4.15 -3.77
C ALA A 43 -9.97 -3.89 -2.81
N THR A 44 -11.07 -4.65 -2.91
CA THR A 44 -12.24 -4.48 -2.03
C THR A 44 -11.99 -4.99 -0.61
N GLU A 45 -11.28 -6.10 -0.43
CA GLU A 45 -10.90 -6.57 0.92
C GLU A 45 -9.94 -5.58 1.62
N LYS A 46 -8.98 -5.02 0.90
CA LYS A 46 -7.98 -4.10 1.45
C LYS A 46 -8.59 -2.75 1.89
N ILE A 47 -9.69 -2.34 1.27
CA ILE A 47 -10.44 -1.13 1.64
C ILE A 47 -11.17 -1.35 2.98
N LEU A 48 -11.68 -2.56 3.22
CA LEU A 48 -12.47 -2.87 4.42
C LEU A 48 -11.60 -3.23 5.64
N SER A 49 -10.36 -3.70 5.43
CA SER A 49 -9.37 -3.89 6.50
C SER A 49 -8.84 -2.54 7.01
N SER A 50 -9.64 -1.90 7.87
CA SER A 50 -9.53 -0.51 8.33
C SER A 50 -8.91 -0.41 9.73
N GLY A 51 -7.74 -0.99 9.92
CA GLY A 51 -6.93 -0.78 11.12
C GLY A 51 -5.97 0.39 10.95
N ARG A 52 -5.75 1.16 12.02
CA ARG A 52 -4.58 2.06 12.11
C ARG A 52 -3.31 1.23 12.05
N SER A 53 -2.38 1.64 11.20
CA SER A 53 -1.05 1.02 11.11
C SER A 53 -0.12 1.50 12.23
N VAL A 54 -0.41 2.66 12.83
CA VAL A 54 0.43 3.28 13.87
C VAL A 54 -0.44 3.64 15.09
N PRO A 55 -0.02 3.30 16.32
CA PRO A 55 -0.77 3.66 17.52
C PRO A 55 -0.57 5.13 17.91
N GLU A 56 -1.57 5.73 18.58
CA GLU A 56 -1.61 7.17 18.86
C GLU A 56 -0.44 7.67 19.73
N ASN A 57 0.08 6.84 20.64
CA ASN A 57 1.23 7.19 21.47
C ASN A 57 2.49 7.43 20.61
N VAL A 58 2.71 6.61 19.59
CA VAL A 58 3.84 6.75 18.66
C VAL A 58 3.69 8.03 17.83
N ILE A 59 2.46 8.41 17.45
CA ILE A 59 2.20 9.68 16.75
C ILE A 59 2.56 10.88 17.63
N GLY A 60 2.21 10.83 18.92
CA GLY A 60 2.61 11.84 19.90
C GLY A 60 4.14 11.97 20.00
N GLU A 61 4.84 10.84 20.06
CA GLU A 61 6.32 10.79 20.09
C GLU A 61 6.93 11.37 18.81
N VAL A 62 6.42 10.99 17.63
CA VAL A 62 6.88 11.49 16.33
C VAL A 62 6.67 13.01 16.22
N LYS A 63 5.51 13.52 16.64
CA LYS A 63 5.25 14.97 16.70
C LYS A 63 6.24 15.68 17.63
N GLY A 64 6.52 15.10 18.80
CA GLY A 64 7.52 15.62 19.72
C GLY A 64 8.92 15.65 19.10
N ARG A 65 9.32 14.58 18.42
CA ARG A 65 10.61 14.47 17.72
C ARG A 65 10.74 15.49 16.59
N LEU A 66 9.70 15.68 15.77
CA LEU A 66 9.70 16.67 14.68
C LEU A 66 9.95 18.08 15.20
N ARG A 67 9.32 18.48 16.31
CA ARG A 67 9.57 19.79 16.94
C ARG A 67 11.03 20.00 17.34
N VAL A 68 11.69 18.94 17.82
CA VAL A 68 13.11 18.99 18.18
C VAL A 68 13.97 19.07 16.92
N LEU A 69 13.65 18.28 15.89
CA LEU A 69 14.36 18.29 14.61
C LEU A 69 14.26 19.63 13.89
N ASP A 70 13.13 20.34 13.98
CA ASP A 70 12.98 21.70 13.44
C ASP A 70 13.99 22.67 14.08
N VAL A 71 14.13 22.63 15.40
CA VAL A 71 15.11 23.44 16.13
C VAL A 71 16.54 23.03 15.74
N GLU A 72 16.81 21.73 15.64
CA GLU A 72 18.12 21.22 15.22
C GLU A 72 18.49 21.69 13.80
N ARG A 73 17.54 21.62 12.86
CA ARG A 73 17.69 22.15 11.50
C ARG A 73 18.01 23.64 11.50
N GLU A 74 17.34 24.42 12.32
CA GLU A 74 17.59 25.86 12.47
C GLU A 74 18.98 26.16 13.04
N ILE A 75 19.39 25.43 14.07
CA ILE A 75 20.73 25.55 14.68
C ILE A 75 21.81 25.21 13.65
N LEU A 76 21.66 24.12 12.90
CA LEU A 76 22.61 23.70 11.87
C LEU A 76 22.68 24.72 10.72
N SER A 77 21.54 25.27 10.30
CA SER A 77 21.47 26.32 9.28
C SER A 77 22.15 27.61 9.76
N TYR A 78 21.93 27.99 11.02
CA TYR A 78 22.61 29.13 11.64
C TYR A 78 24.11 28.90 11.76
N ALA A 79 24.55 27.70 12.18
CA ALA A 79 25.96 27.35 12.27
C ALA A 79 26.65 27.46 10.91
N LEU A 80 26.04 26.92 9.85
CA LEU A 80 26.54 27.06 8.48
C LEU A 80 26.72 28.51 8.09
N ARG A 81 25.69 29.35 8.29
CA ARG A 81 25.77 30.80 8.02
C ARG A 81 26.90 31.46 8.82
N ARG A 82 27.00 31.15 10.12
CA ARG A 82 28.00 31.74 11.02
C ARG A 82 29.43 31.42 10.58
N LEU A 83 29.67 30.25 9.98
CA LEU A 83 30.98 29.89 9.42
C LEU A 83 31.39 30.83 8.28
N TYR A 84 30.47 31.17 7.37
CA TYR A 84 30.78 32.12 6.29
C TYR A 84 31.03 33.53 6.83
N GLU A 85 30.26 33.97 7.81
CA GLU A 85 30.49 35.24 8.50
C GLU A 85 31.86 35.26 9.21
N ALA A 86 32.25 34.17 9.88
CA ALA A 86 33.54 34.07 10.56
C ALA A 86 34.72 34.10 9.58
N GLN A 87 34.56 33.50 8.39
CA GLN A 87 35.56 33.55 7.33
C GLN A 87 35.70 34.96 6.75
N ALA A 88 34.60 35.69 6.56
CA ALA A 88 34.61 37.09 6.13
C ALA A 88 35.25 38.01 7.20
N GLU A 89 35.04 37.72 8.48
CA GLU A 89 35.71 38.38 9.61
C GLU A 89 37.20 38.00 9.76
N GLY A 90 37.70 37.04 8.96
CA GLY A 90 39.08 36.56 9.02
C GLY A 90 39.42 35.69 10.24
N LYS A 91 38.40 35.20 10.97
CA LYS A 91 38.58 34.38 12.18
C LYS A 91 38.94 32.93 11.89
N ILE A 92 38.61 32.44 10.70
CA ILE A 92 38.91 31.08 10.21
C ILE A 92 39.35 31.14 8.75
N THR A 93 40.14 30.16 8.32
CA THR A 93 40.56 30.03 6.92
C THR A 93 39.43 29.44 6.05
N PRO A 94 39.46 29.63 4.71
CA PRO A 94 38.47 29.00 3.84
C PRO A 94 38.50 27.46 3.91
N GLU A 95 39.67 26.85 4.12
CA GLU A 95 39.81 25.40 4.27
C GLU A 95 39.18 24.91 5.58
N GLU A 96 39.41 25.61 6.69
CA GLU A 96 38.80 25.32 7.99
C GLU A 96 37.27 25.45 7.92
N ARG A 97 36.78 26.50 7.26
CA ARG A 97 35.35 26.70 7.01
C ARG A 97 34.77 25.54 6.23
N GLU A 98 35.41 25.08 5.16
CA GLU A 98 34.90 24.00 4.33
C GLU A 98 34.88 22.66 5.07
N ALA A 99 35.93 22.36 5.86
CA ALA A 99 35.98 21.17 6.69
C ALA A 99 34.84 21.15 7.73
N LEU A 100 34.58 22.29 8.40
CA LEU A 100 33.47 22.44 9.34
C LEU A 100 32.11 22.39 8.64
N ALA A 101 31.96 23.09 7.51
CA ALA A 101 30.71 23.16 6.76
C ALA A 101 30.29 21.79 6.23
N LYS A 102 31.24 20.95 5.80
CA LYS A 102 30.96 19.57 5.36
C LYS A 102 30.19 18.79 6.43
N LYS A 103 30.69 18.79 7.67
CA LYS A 103 30.04 18.10 8.79
C LYS A 103 28.62 18.62 9.04
N TYR A 104 28.45 19.94 9.10
CA TYR A 104 27.13 20.53 9.35
C TYR A 104 26.15 20.31 8.20
N ARG A 105 26.61 20.22 6.95
CA ARG A 105 25.76 19.86 5.80
C ARG A 105 25.31 18.41 5.90
N GLU A 106 26.20 17.49 6.23
CA GLU A 106 25.87 16.07 6.45
C GLU A 106 24.86 15.91 7.60
N ASP A 107 25.07 16.60 8.73
CA ASP A 107 24.13 16.59 9.84
C ASP A 107 22.77 17.20 9.45
N LEU A 108 22.76 18.29 8.67
CA LEU A 108 21.53 18.94 8.20
C LEU A 108 20.73 18.05 7.25
N GLU A 109 21.41 17.30 6.38
CA GLU A 109 20.78 16.32 5.48
C GLU A 109 20.13 15.20 6.29
N ARG A 110 20.85 14.62 7.26
CA ARG A 110 20.30 13.59 8.16
C ARG A 110 19.05 14.08 8.92
N VAL A 111 19.08 15.31 9.44
CA VAL A 111 17.93 15.91 10.14
C VAL A 111 16.73 16.04 9.19
N ARG A 112 16.95 16.47 7.95
CA ARG A 112 15.89 16.58 6.92
C ARG A 112 15.28 15.22 6.59
N GLU A 113 16.10 14.18 6.42
CA GLU A 113 15.61 12.82 6.18
C GLU A 113 14.75 12.29 7.34
N GLU A 114 15.20 12.50 8.58
CA GLU A 114 14.42 12.15 9.77
C GLU A 114 13.08 12.90 9.82
N MET A 115 13.08 14.19 9.46
CA MET A 115 11.85 14.99 9.37
C MET A 115 10.88 14.44 8.33
N THR A 116 11.33 14.23 7.09
CA THR A 116 10.47 13.71 6.01
C THR A 116 9.85 12.36 6.39
N ARG A 117 10.62 11.49 7.06
CA ARG A 117 10.11 10.22 7.56
C ARG A 117 9.04 10.42 8.64
N GLY A 118 9.27 11.32 9.59
CA GLY A 118 8.30 11.64 10.64
C GLY A 118 7.00 12.24 10.09
N GLU A 119 7.10 13.17 9.15
CA GLU A 119 5.96 13.77 8.45
C GLU A 119 5.15 12.73 7.69
N SER A 120 5.83 11.80 6.99
CA SER A 120 5.17 10.69 6.28
C SER A 120 4.37 9.79 7.23
N ILE A 121 4.87 9.54 8.45
CA ILE A 121 4.16 8.76 9.47
C ILE A 121 2.90 9.50 9.94
N ILE A 122 2.98 10.81 10.16
CA ILE A 122 1.83 11.62 10.57
C ILE A 122 0.78 11.66 9.46
N ALA A 123 1.22 11.93 8.23
CA ALA A 123 0.34 11.98 7.07
C ALA A 123 -0.37 10.63 6.85
N LEU A 124 0.35 9.52 6.99
CA LEU A 124 -0.24 8.18 6.92
C LEU A 124 -1.34 8.00 7.96
N ASN A 125 -1.08 8.35 9.23
CA ASN A 125 -2.08 8.20 10.29
C ASN A 125 -3.31 9.09 10.04
N GLU A 126 -3.12 10.29 9.49
CA GLU A 126 -4.23 11.17 9.15
C GLU A 126 -5.09 10.61 8.00
N LEU A 127 -4.45 10.06 6.96
CA LEU A 127 -5.15 9.36 5.88
C LEU A 127 -5.93 8.15 6.39
N GLU A 128 -5.34 7.36 7.29
CA GLU A 128 -6.01 6.20 7.90
C GLU A 128 -7.20 6.62 8.76
N ARG A 129 -7.09 7.72 9.52
CA ARG A 129 -8.19 8.31 10.29
C ARG A 129 -9.34 8.75 9.37
N MET A 130 -9.03 9.43 8.27
CA MET A 130 -10.05 9.85 7.30
C MET A 130 -10.74 8.65 6.64
N ARG A 131 -9.99 7.60 6.30
CA ARG A 131 -10.55 6.34 5.78
C ARG A 131 -11.51 5.70 6.77
N GLU A 132 -11.16 5.63 8.06
CA GLU A 132 -12.03 5.10 9.11
C GLU A 132 -13.34 5.88 9.23
N GLU A 133 -13.26 7.21 9.26
CA GLU A 133 -14.42 8.09 9.33
C GLU A 133 -15.34 7.96 8.10
N PHE A 134 -14.73 7.82 6.91
CA PHE A 134 -15.46 7.59 5.67
C PHE A 134 -16.18 6.24 5.67
N ILE A 135 -15.51 5.15 6.06
CA ILE A 135 -16.13 3.82 6.15
C ILE A 135 -17.30 3.84 7.12
N LYS A 136 -17.12 4.45 8.29
CA LYS A 136 -18.19 4.59 9.28
C LYS A 136 -19.41 5.30 8.70
N THR A 137 -19.21 6.46 8.10
CA THR A 137 -20.30 7.25 7.50
C THR A 137 -20.97 6.49 6.35
N PHE A 138 -20.19 5.80 5.52
CA PHE A 138 -20.71 5.03 4.41
C PHE A 138 -21.54 3.82 4.87
N SER A 139 -21.09 3.11 5.90
CA SER A 139 -21.85 2.01 6.52
C SER A 139 -23.18 2.51 7.10
N GLU A 140 -23.17 3.63 7.83
CA GLU A 140 -24.40 4.23 8.37
C GLU A 140 -25.39 4.59 7.25
N ARG A 141 -24.90 5.18 6.15
CA ARG A 141 -25.74 5.53 4.98
C ARG A 141 -26.26 4.28 4.25
N LEU A 142 -25.43 3.26 4.08
CA LEU A 142 -25.87 1.99 3.48
C LEU A 142 -26.96 1.34 4.32
N ASP A 143 -26.83 1.35 5.64
CA ASP A 143 -27.84 0.80 6.54
C ASP A 143 -29.17 1.56 6.41
N MET A 144 -29.14 2.88 6.30
CA MET A 144 -30.34 3.68 6.03
C MET A 144 -30.99 3.29 4.69
N ILE A 145 -30.20 3.18 3.62
CA ILE A 145 -30.68 2.77 2.30
C ILE A 145 -31.29 1.37 2.34
N ASN A 146 -30.62 0.43 2.99
CA ASN A 146 -31.09 -0.95 3.13
C ASN A 146 -32.43 -0.99 3.87
N ARG A 147 -32.60 -0.22 4.95
CA ARG A 147 -33.89 -0.10 5.66
C ARG A 147 -35.00 0.44 4.75
N ARG A 148 -34.74 1.50 3.99
CA ARG A 148 -35.74 2.05 3.06
C ARG A 148 -36.10 1.05 1.94
N ILE A 149 -35.12 0.30 1.44
CA ILE A 149 -35.37 -0.78 0.47
C ILE A 149 -36.28 -1.86 1.10
N GLU A 150 -36.05 -2.25 2.34
CA GLU A 150 -36.89 -3.22 3.05
C GLU A 150 -38.32 -2.69 3.27
N GLU A 151 -38.48 -1.45 3.69
CA GLU A 151 -39.79 -0.78 3.80
C GLU A 151 -40.54 -0.81 2.47
N LEU A 152 -39.90 -0.40 1.37
CA LEU A 152 -40.50 -0.38 0.05
C LEU A 152 -40.81 -1.79 -0.47
N LYS A 153 -39.97 -2.79 -0.19
CA LYS A 153 -40.24 -4.20 -0.52
C LYS A 153 -41.48 -4.71 0.21
N LEU A 154 -41.63 -4.38 1.49
CA LEU A 154 -42.82 -4.72 2.28
C LEU A 154 -44.07 -4.05 1.72
N MET A 155 -44.01 -2.76 1.39
CA MET A 155 -45.12 -2.04 0.75
C MET A 155 -45.50 -2.63 -0.61
N ALA A 156 -44.52 -3.06 -1.40
CA ALA A 156 -44.73 -3.67 -2.71
C ALA A 156 -45.17 -5.15 -2.65
N GLY A 157 -45.28 -5.75 -1.46
CA GLY A 157 -45.58 -7.18 -1.31
C GLY A 157 -44.50 -8.12 -1.85
N LEU A 158 -43.29 -7.59 -2.11
CA LEU A 158 -42.16 -8.36 -2.61
C LEU A 158 -41.47 -9.03 -1.43
N LYS A 159 -41.79 -10.30 -1.20
CA LYS A 159 -41.17 -11.09 -0.13
C LYS A 159 -39.66 -11.18 -0.36
N THR A 160 -38.88 -10.71 0.61
CA THR A 160 -37.42 -10.84 0.64
C THR A 160 -37.02 -12.28 0.32
N ILE A 161 -36.37 -12.49 -0.82
CA ILE A 161 -35.63 -13.73 -1.07
C ILE A 161 -34.39 -13.63 -0.19
N GLU A 162 -34.49 -14.14 1.02
CA GLU A 162 -33.30 -14.45 1.81
C GLU A 162 -32.41 -15.33 0.93
N HIS A 163 -31.24 -14.83 0.56
CA HIS A 163 -30.13 -15.71 0.20
C HIS A 163 -29.72 -16.44 1.48
N ALA A 164 -30.55 -17.40 1.88
CA ALA A 164 -30.19 -18.43 2.81
C ALA A 164 -29.06 -19.22 2.14
N VAL A 165 -27.83 -18.91 2.54
CA VAL A 165 -26.77 -19.91 2.58
C VAL A 165 -27.28 -20.97 3.55
N LYS A 166 -28.04 -21.93 3.02
CA LYS A 166 -28.37 -23.15 3.76
C LYS A 166 -27.05 -23.91 3.95
N PRO A 167 -26.60 -24.18 5.18
CA PRO A 167 -25.66 -25.27 5.37
C PRO A 167 -26.40 -26.54 4.95
N VAL A 168 -25.95 -27.18 3.87
CA VAL A 168 -26.41 -28.52 3.50
C VAL A 168 -25.89 -29.45 4.58
N LYS A 169 -26.74 -29.72 5.57
CA LYS A 169 -26.63 -30.88 6.44
C LYS A 169 -28.05 -31.41 6.60
N GLU A 170 -28.39 -32.36 5.75
CA GLU A 170 -29.53 -33.23 5.98
C GLU A 170 -29.01 -34.66 6.00
N GLU A 171 -29.21 -35.26 7.16
CA GLU A 171 -28.75 -36.55 7.59
C GLU A 171 -29.64 -37.63 6.97
N THR A 172 -29.05 -38.74 6.56
CA THR A 172 -29.75 -40.03 6.66
C THR A 172 -28.72 -41.14 6.83
N LYS A 173 -28.59 -41.62 8.07
CA LYS A 173 -28.96 -42.98 8.49
C LYS A 173 -28.27 -43.32 9.81
N ILE A 174 -29.11 -43.36 10.85
CA ILE A 174 -28.81 -43.95 12.14
C ILE A 174 -28.86 -45.48 11.95
N GLU A 175 -27.82 -46.19 12.40
CA GLU A 175 -27.89 -47.37 13.28
C GLU A 175 -26.52 -48.07 13.36
N GLY A 176 -26.04 -48.30 14.59
CA GLY A 176 -24.86 -49.14 14.85
C GLY A 176 -24.04 -48.82 16.09
N VAL A 177 -24.67 -48.87 17.27
CA VAL A 177 -24.21 -49.40 18.58
C VAL A 177 -22.69 -49.56 18.83
N GLY A 178 -22.24 -49.04 19.99
CA GLY A 178 -21.00 -49.44 20.68
C GLY A 178 -20.35 -48.29 21.47
N GLU A 179 -20.92 -47.89 22.61
CA GLU A 179 -20.40 -48.18 23.97
C GLU A 179 -19.01 -47.62 24.34
N GLN A 180 -19.06 -46.66 25.26
CA GLN A 180 -18.26 -46.56 26.50
C GLN A 180 -16.83 -45.95 26.54
N THR A 181 -16.69 -45.12 27.60
CA THR A 181 -15.51 -44.78 28.42
C THR A 181 -14.51 -43.76 27.84
N SER A 182 -14.35 -42.57 28.42
CA SER A 182 -13.79 -42.18 29.73
C SER A 182 -12.26 -42.11 29.76
N ALA A 183 -11.77 -40.94 30.15
CA ALA A 183 -10.55 -40.67 30.91
C ALA A 183 -9.17 -40.57 30.18
N ARG A 184 -8.60 -39.36 30.30
CA ARG A 184 -7.35 -39.06 31.08
C ARG A 184 -5.98 -39.18 30.39
N GLN A 185 -5.28 -38.01 30.41
CA GLN A 185 -3.82 -37.70 30.59
C GLN A 185 -2.81 -38.50 29.71
N GLU A 186 -1.63 -38.03 29.30
CA GLU A 186 -0.59 -37.23 29.94
C GLU A 186 0.55 -36.93 28.93
N GLN A 187 1.51 -36.11 29.35
CA GLN A 187 2.68 -35.54 28.67
C GLN A 187 3.76 -36.55 28.19
N ALA A 188 4.62 -36.09 27.25
CA ALA A 188 6.11 -36.15 27.26
C ALA A 188 6.62 -35.99 25.81
N GLU A 189 7.14 -34.84 25.38
CA GLU A 189 8.54 -34.39 25.50
C GLU A 189 9.59 -35.38 24.94
N ARG A 190 10.24 -34.98 23.83
CA ARG A 190 11.64 -35.28 23.44
C ARG A 190 12.03 -34.51 22.16
N GLU A 191 12.72 -33.39 22.35
CA GLU A 191 13.81 -32.90 21.47
C GLU A 191 15.15 -33.50 22.00
N PRO A 192 16.35 -33.26 21.43
CA PRO A 192 16.77 -32.56 20.19
C PRO A 192 17.71 -33.46 19.32
N ALA A 193 18.16 -33.13 18.11
CA ALA A 193 19.36 -32.30 17.81
C ALA A 193 19.79 -32.46 16.32
N PRO A 194 20.67 -31.58 15.77
CA PRO A 194 20.91 -31.29 14.34
C PRO A 194 22.31 -31.81 13.89
N PRO A 195 23.18 -31.14 13.07
CA PRO A 195 23.08 -30.29 11.86
C PRO A 195 24.05 -30.76 10.71
N ALA A 196 23.92 -30.22 9.49
CA ALA A 196 25.04 -30.17 8.51
C ALA A 196 24.84 -28.99 7.53
N GLN A 197 25.51 -27.85 7.71
CA GLN A 197 26.84 -27.50 7.17
C GLN A 197 27.05 -27.72 5.66
N ARG A 198 27.21 -26.62 4.92
CA ARG A 198 28.48 -26.21 4.24
C ARG A 198 28.26 -24.86 3.54
N ARG A 199 28.95 -23.79 3.97
CA ARG A 199 30.32 -23.35 3.55
C ARG A 199 30.28 -22.75 2.12
N ARG A 200 30.86 -21.57 1.78
CA ARG A 200 31.91 -20.75 2.40
C ARG A 200 32.31 -19.58 1.45
N ARG A 201 32.66 -18.42 2.05
CA ARG A 201 33.69 -17.39 1.66
C ARG A 201 33.47 -16.40 0.51
N GLU A 202 33.55 -15.07 0.78
CA GLU A 202 34.75 -14.15 0.83
C GLU A 202 35.25 -13.83 -0.61
N THR A 203 35.54 -12.59 -1.08
CA THR A 203 36.30 -11.47 -0.49
C THR A 203 36.33 -10.25 -1.48
N VAL A 204 36.38 -9.01 -0.92
CA VAL A 204 37.26 -7.85 -1.29
C VAL A 204 36.96 -6.91 -2.50
N LYS A 205 36.53 -5.65 -2.16
CA LYS A 205 36.97 -4.24 -2.50
C LYS A 205 38.11 -3.98 -3.56
N PRO A 206 38.47 -2.72 -3.93
CA PRO A 206 37.76 -1.55 -4.55
C PRO A 206 38.61 -0.80 -5.65
N LYS A 207 38.08 0.25 -6.32
CA LYS A 207 38.81 1.39 -6.99
C LYS A 207 37.75 2.38 -7.55
N ALA A 208 37.63 3.67 -7.19
CA ALA A 208 38.48 4.86 -7.42
C ALA A 208 38.79 5.06 -8.93
N VAL A 209 38.52 6.19 -9.62
CA VAL A 209 38.92 7.61 -9.41
C VAL A 209 38.22 8.55 -10.44
N GLU A 210 37.99 9.83 -10.07
CA GLU A 210 37.82 11.11 -10.83
C GLU A 210 36.92 11.18 -12.09
N GLY A 211 36.25 12.28 -12.45
CA GLY A 211 36.19 13.66 -11.96
C GLY A 211 35.54 14.51 -13.07
N SER A 212 34.75 15.54 -12.72
CA SER A 212 34.52 16.72 -13.58
C SER A 212 33.84 17.82 -12.79
N GLU A 213 34.51 18.97 -12.80
CA GLU A 213 34.04 20.28 -12.38
C GLU A 213 32.91 20.76 -13.30
N VAL A 214 31.99 21.62 -12.80
CA VAL A 214 31.58 22.90 -13.41
C VAL A 214 30.57 23.62 -12.48
N LYS A 215 31.04 24.74 -11.91
CA LYS A 215 30.47 26.11 -11.91
C LYS A 215 28.94 26.33 -11.76
N GLY A 216 28.59 26.97 -10.64
CA GLY A 216 27.73 28.17 -10.55
C GLY A 216 26.22 28.01 -10.75
N GLU A 217 25.44 28.25 -9.68
CA GLU A 217 24.54 29.41 -9.55
C GLU A 217 23.73 29.29 -8.25
N ALA A 218 23.47 30.44 -7.63
CA ALA A 218 22.71 30.57 -6.41
C ALA A 218 21.22 30.50 -6.75
N GLU A 219 20.51 29.50 -6.22
CA GLU A 219 19.05 29.50 -6.16
C GLU A 219 18.59 29.30 -4.72
N GLU A 220 17.97 30.38 -4.24
CA GLU A 220 17.06 30.41 -3.11
C GLU A 220 15.90 29.45 -3.39
N LYS A 221 16.03 28.21 -2.92
CA LYS A 221 14.99 27.20 -3.07
C LYS A 221 13.89 27.49 -2.07
N THR A 222 12.92 28.28 -2.53
CA THR A 222 11.56 28.33 -1.98
C THR A 222 11.10 26.90 -1.66
N VAL A 223 10.69 26.70 -0.41
CA VAL A 223 10.04 25.48 0.03
C VAL A 223 8.76 25.34 -0.80
N GLU A 224 8.79 24.47 -1.80
CA GLU A 224 7.59 24.12 -2.55
C GLU A 224 6.60 23.48 -1.58
N PRO A 225 5.36 24.01 -1.50
CA PRO A 225 4.32 23.35 -0.73
C PRO A 225 4.09 21.99 -1.36
N ILE A 226 4.14 20.93 -0.52
CA ILE A 226 3.82 19.55 -0.89
C ILE A 226 2.68 19.58 -1.91
N GLU A 227 3.01 19.29 -3.17
CA GLU A 227 2.03 19.35 -4.25
C GLU A 227 0.91 18.38 -3.90
N ARG A 228 -0.29 18.91 -3.64
CA ARG A 228 -1.51 18.10 -3.57
C ARG A 228 -1.59 17.29 -4.84
N GLY A 229 -1.29 16.00 -4.73
CA GLY A 229 -1.08 15.11 -5.85
C GLY A 229 -2.38 14.87 -6.60
N GLU A 230 -2.27 14.28 -7.79
CA GLU A 230 -3.44 13.81 -8.57
C GLU A 230 -4.37 12.91 -7.74
N ALA A 231 -3.80 12.19 -6.75
CA ALA A 231 -4.53 11.40 -5.76
C ALA A 231 -5.47 12.27 -4.91
N ASP A 232 -5.00 13.38 -4.35
CA ASP A 232 -5.80 14.28 -3.52
C ASP A 232 -6.95 14.90 -4.34
N ARG A 233 -6.67 15.31 -5.57
CA ARG A 233 -7.70 15.82 -6.51
C ARG A 233 -8.73 14.76 -6.87
N SER A 234 -8.30 13.51 -6.98
CA SER A 234 -9.21 12.39 -7.27
C SER A 234 -10.07 12.06 -6.07
N ILE A 235 -9.52 12.13 -4.85
CA ILE A 235 -10.26 12.01 -3.60
C ILE A 235 -11.30 13.13 -3.50
N GLU A 236 -10.93 14.39 -3.76
CA GLU A 236 -11.87 15.52 -3.76
C GLU A 236 -13.04 15.31 -4.74
N LYS A 237 -12.76 14.83 -5.96
CA LYS A 237 -13.80 14.52 -6.96
C LYS A 237 -14.73 13.40 -6.50
N ILE A 238 -14.19 12.33 -5.94
CA ILE A 238 -14.96 11.20 -5.44
C ILE A 238 -15.85 11.66 -4.27
N VAL A 239 -15.31 12.44 -3.33
CA VAL A 239 -16.07 13.02 -2.22
C VAL A 239 -17.22 13.90 -2.73
N ALA A 240 -16.96 14.77 -3.72
CA ALA A 240 -17.99 15.61 -4.32
C ALA A 240 -19.07 14.80 -5.05
N GLU A 241 -18.70 13.72 -5.74
CA GLU A 241 -19.65 12.85 -6.41
C GLU A 241 -20.52 12.07 -5.41
N ILE A 242 -19.93 11.62 -4.31
CA ILE A 242 -20.66 10.98 -3.21
C ILE A 242 -21.61 11.98 -2.56
N GLU A 243 -21.15 13.19 -2.23
CA GLU A 243 -22.01 14.24 -1.64
C GLU A 243 -23.17 14.61 -2.58
N LYS A 244 -22.92 14.64 -3.89
CA LYS A 244 -23.96 14.86 -4.90
C LYS A 244 -24.97 13.70 -4.96
N VAL A 245 -24.51 12.45 -4.90
CA VAL A 245 -25.40 11.27 -4.86
C VAL A 245 -26.22 11.26 -3.56
N LEU A 246 -25.60 11.57 -2.42
CA LEU A 246 -26.27 11.70 -1.13
C LEU A 246 -27.30 12.83 -1.15
N SER A 247 -26.97 13.98 -1.74
CA SER A 247 -27.89 15.12 -1.88
C SER A 247 -29.09 14.80 -2.77
N ARG A 248 -28.87 14.07 -3.87
CA ARG A 248 -29.96 13.56 -4.72
C ARG A 248 -30.85 12.58 -3.99
N LEU A 249 -30.28 11.73 -3.14
CA LEU A 249 -31.06 10.80 -2.33
C LEU A 249 -31.90 11.52 -1.27
N ASN A 250 -31.36 12.57 -0.66
CA ASN A 250 -32.09 13.45 0.26
C ASN A 250 -33.24 14.20 -0.44
N GLN A 251 -33.07 14.60 -1.71
CA GLN A 251 -34.17 15.19 -2.49
C GLN A 251 -35.32 14.22 -2.76
N ILE A 252 -35.04 12.92 -2.90
CA ILE A 252 -36.07 11.88 -3.03
C ILE A 252 -36.83 11.70 -1.69
N GLU A 253 -36.21 12.02 -0.55
CA GLU A 253 -36.85 12.00 0.78
C GLU A 253 -37.79 13.20 1.00
N VAL A 254 -37.66 14.30 0.23
CA VAL A 254 -38.43 15.55 0.41
C VAL A 254 -39.57 15.72 -0.61
N GLU A 255 -39.64 14.91 -1.67
CA GLU A 255 -40.71 14.97 -2.68
C GLU A 255 -41.99 14.16 -2.33
N GLU A 256 -42.16 13.70 -1.07
CA GLU A 256 -43.42 13.15 -0.55
C GLU A 256 -44.13 14.07 0.44
#